data_AF-A0A950SS49-F1
#
_entry.id   AF-A0A950SS49-F1
#
_cell.length_a   1.000
_cell.length_b   1.000
_cell.length_c   1.000
_cell.angle_alpha   90.00
_cell.angle_beta   90.00
_cell.angle_gamma   90.00
#
_symmetry.space_group_name_H-M   'P 1'
#
loop_
_entity.id
_entity.type
_entity.pdbx_description
1 polymer ?
#
loop_
_entity_poly.entity_id
_entity_poly.type
_entity_poly.pdbx_seq_one_letter_code
_entity_poly.pdbx_strand_id
1 'polypeptide(L)' 'QGIAILSDVLVARELASGTLVKALDLSLPGFGFYFAWVPDHPRHAVIQSFHDWMKSLA' A
#
# COMPACT_ATOMS: atom_id res chain seq x y z
N GLN A 1 14.72 -13.09 -16.34
CA GLN A 1 15.29 -11.92 -15.63
C GLN A 1 15.00 -10.69 -16.48
N GLY A 2 14.62 -9.55 -15.89
CA GLY A 2 14.18 -8.36 -16.62
C GLY A 2 13.87 -7.17 -15.71
N ILE A 3 13.27 -6.13 -16.29
CA ILE A 3 12.87 -4.89 -15.61
C ILE A 3 11.34 -4.92 -15.42
N ALA A 4 10.85 -4.45 -14.27
CA ALA A 4 9.43 -4.34 -13.98
C ALA A 4 9.11 -2.99 -13.31
N ILE A 5 7.86 -2.54 -13.48
CA ILE A 5 7.29 -1.43 -12.71
C ILE A 5 6.60 -2.03 -11.49
N LEU A 6 7.07 -1.68 -10.29
CA LEU A 6 6.60 -2.24 -9.02
C LEU A 6 6.31 -1.09 -8.05
N SER A 7 5.37 -1.31 -7.13
CA SER A 7 5.13 -0.38 -6.02
C SER A 7 6.27 -0.51 -5.01
N ASP A 8 6.89 0.61 -4.63
CA ASP A 8 7.97 0.66 -3.64
C ASP A 8 7.58 -0.01 -2.32
N VAL A 9 6.29 0.06 -1.93
CA VAL A 9 5.77 -0.58 -0.72
C VAL A 9 5.90 -2.10 -0.76
N LEU A 10 5.72 -2.71 -1.94
CA LEU A 10 5.76 -4.16 -2.10
C LEU A 10 7.17 -4.73 -2.18
N VAL A 11 8.17 -3.89 -2.51
CA VAL A 11 9.57 -4.31 -2.73
C VAL A 11 10.56 -3.58 -1.83
N ALA A 12 10.07 -2.94 -0.76
CA ALA A 12 10.88 -2.13 0.14
C ALA A 12 12.04 -2.94 0.75
N ARG A 13 11.81 -4.23 1.05
CA ARG A 13 12.83 -5.12 1.60
C ARG A 13 13.94 -5.39 0.59
N GLU A 14 13.59 -5.69 -0.65
CA GLU A 14 14.52 -6.01 -1.73
C GLU A 14 15.34 -4.79 -2.15
N LEU A 15 14.73 -3.60 -2.10
CA LEU A 15 15.43 -2.33 -2.27
C LEU A 15 16.43 -2.10 -1.13
N ALA A 16 16.04 -2.37 0.12
CA ALA A 16 16.91 -2.22 1.28
C ALA A 16 18.06 -3.23 1.30
N SER A 17 17.84 -4.47 0.83
CA SER A 17 18.89 -5.49 0.73
C SER A 17 19.75 -5.38 -0.52
N GLY A 18 19.39 -4.52 -1.48
CA GLY A 18 20.04 -4.41 -2.79
C GLY A 18 19.80 -5.59 -3.72
N THR A 19 18.86 -6.48 -3.38
CA THR A 19 18.43 -7.58 -4.26
C THR A 19 17.66 -7.05 -5.47
N LEU A 20 16.95 -5.93 -5.29
CA LEU A 20 16.44 -5.11 -6.38
C LEU A 20 17.08 -3.71 -6.31
N VAL A 21 17.20 -3.08 -7.46
CA VAL A 21 17.70 -1.70 -7.59
C VAL A 21 16.74 -0.90 -8.48
N LYS A 22 16.57 0.38 -8.18
CA LYS A 22 15.81 1.28 -9.07
C LYS A 22 16.65 1.57 -10.31
N ALA A 23 16.19 1.10 -11.47
CA ALA A 23 16.84 1.38 -12.75
C ALA A 23 16.60 2.83 -13.23
N LEU A 24 15.45 3.41 -12.86
CA LEU A 24 15.05 4.78 -13.17
C LEU A 24 14.39 5.39 -11.93
N ASP A 25 14.62 6.69 -11.71
CA ASP A 25 13.90 7.45 -10.69
C ASP A 25 12.57 7.96 -11.28
N LEU A 26 11.61 7.04 -11.40
CA LEU A 26 10.28 7.29 -11.94
C LEU A 26 9.24 7.24 -10.83
N SER A 27 8.33 8.21 -10.81
CA SER A 27 7.13 8.20 -9.97
C SER A 27 5.88 8.16 -10.85
N LEU A 28 4.94 7.27 -10.51
CA LEU A 28 3.65 7.17 -11.18
C LEU A 28 2.57 7.80 -10.29
N PRO A 29 2.06 8.99 -10.62
CA PRO A 29 1.02 9.62 -9.82
C PRO A 29 -0.32 8.88 -9.94
N GLY A 30 -1.17 9.01 -8.92
CA GLY A 30 -2.54 8.47 -8.94
C GLY A 30 -2.71 7.07 -8.33
N PHE A 31 -1.63 6.45 -7.85
CA PHE A 31 -1.72 5.19 -7.09
C PHE A 31 -1.81 5.47 -5.59
N GLY A 32 -2.79 4.85 -4.92
CA GLY A 32 -3.01 4.99 -3.49
C GLY A 32 -3.70 3.76 -2.90
N PHE A 33 -3.60 3.61 -1.59
CA PHE A 33 -4.32 2.58 -0.84
C PHE A 33 -5.61 3.17 -0.29
N TYR A 34 -6.73 2.46 -0.46
CA TYR A 34 -8.05 2.91 -0.03
C TYR A 34 -8.67 1.87 0.90
N PHE A 35 -9.32 2.35 1.96
CA PHE A 35 -10.16 1.51 2.80
C PHE A 35 -11.59 1.54 2.25
N ALA A 36 -12.12 0.37 1.89
CA ALA A 36 -13.42 0.24 1.25
C ALA A 36 -14.29 -0.80 1.96
N TRP A 37 -15.57 -0.51 2.08
CA TRP A 37 -16.58 -1.43 2.63
C TRP A 37 -17.93 -1.18 1.96
N VAL A 38 -18.81 -2.18 2.06
CA VAL A 38 -20.18 -2.07 1.56
C VAL A 38 -21.00 -1.16 2.50
N PRO A 39 -21.82 -0.24 1.98
CA PRO A 39 -22.77 0.51 2.81
C PRO A 39 -23.65 -0.44 3.65
N ASP A 40 -24.02 0.00 4.86
CA ASP A 40 -24.89 -0.76 5.78
C ASP A 40 -24.39 -2.18 6.14
N HIS A 41 -23.07 -2.41 6.05
CA HIS A 41 -22.50 -3.70 6.41
C HIS A 41 -22.83 -4.07 7.86
N PRO A 42 -23.28 -5.32 8.16
CA PRO A 42 -23.70 -5.73 9.51
C PRO A 42 -22.62 -5.55 10.60
N ARG A 43 -21.35 -5.48 10.18
CA ARG A 43 -20.18 -5.26 11.06
C ARG A 43 -19.64 -3.82 11.02
N HIS A 44 -20.46 -2.83 10.65
CA HIS A 44 -20.04 -1.43 10.49
C HIS A 44 -19.23 -0.90 11.68
N ALA A 45 -19.68 -1.16 12.91
CA ALA A 45 -18.96 -0.73 14.11
C ALA A 45 -17.51 -1.28 14.18
N VAL A 46 -17.31 -2.56 13.86
CA VAL A 46 -15.99 -3.19 13.87
C VAL A 46 -15.11 -2.66 12.74
N ILE A 47 -15.69 -2.46 11.55
CA ILE A 47 -15.02 -1.86 10.39
C ILE A 47 -14.54 -0.45 10.74
N GLN A 48 -15.39 0.35 11.39
CA GLN A 48 -15.05 1.70 11.81
C GLN A 48 -13.93 1.70 12.85
N SER A 49 -14.00 0.84 13.88
CA SER A 49 -12.92 0.73 14.86
C SER A 49 -11.59 0.33 14.22
N PHE A 50 -11.60 -0.58 13.24
CA PHE A 50 -10.38 -0.95 12.51
C PHE A 50 -9.84 0.21 11.67
N HIS A 51 -10.72 0.94 10.98
CA HIS A 51 -10.35 2.13 10.23
C HIS A 51 -9.75 3.22 11.12
N ASP A 52 -10.35 3.49 12.28
CA ASP A 52 -9.86 4.50 13.23
C ASP A 52 -8.50 4.09 13.83
N TRP A 53 -8.33 2.81 14.14
CA TRP A 53 -7.02 2.26 14.52
C TRP A 53 -5.98 2.45 13.42
N MET A 54 -6.29 2.11 12.16
CA MET A 54 -5.34 2.30 11.06
C MET A 54 -4.97 3.77 10.87
N LYS A 55 -5.92 4.70 11.01
CA LYS A 55 -5.65 6.15 10.96
C LYS A 55 -4.77 6.64 12.09
N SER A 56 -4.73 5.94 13.24
CA SER A 56 -3.84 6.28 14.35
C SER A 56 -2.38 5.85 14.15
N LEU A 57 -2.12 4.98 13.16
CA LEU A 57 -0.78 4.50 12.83
C LEU A 57 -0.10 5.30 11.71
N ALA A 58 -0.86 6.15 11.01
CA ALA A 58 -0.38 7.05 9.98
C ALA A 58 0.16 8.35 10.60
#